data_AF-A0AAJ0MI54-F1
#
_entry.id   AF-A0AAJ0MI54-F1
#
_cell.length_a   1.000
_cell.length_b   1.000
_cell.length_c   1.000
_cell.angle_alpha   90.00
_cell.angle_beta   90.00
_cell.angle_gamma   90.00
#
_symmetry.space_group_name_H-M   'P 1'
#
loop_
_entity.id
_entity.type
_entity.pdbx_description
1 polymer ?
#
loop_
_entity_poly.entity_id
_entity_poly.type
_entity_poly.pdbx_seq_one_letter_code
_entity_poly.pdbx_strand_id
1 'polypeptide(L)'
;MRRTRPSLATSPMKRVRFIALDIGNLYGHSGDIRGFDLGVSVLDTTCIPPTAKPLWQATSSHHYRVGTRSRVVARPFAFGESKTIKKFGKLRFLFQQLVSDDDIALVYHDAHLEHRVLAELGVNLRGVDTIDTSRLSTYVLGFRADGSSPKLEDIVIAFGLETMPILLSGQW
;
A
#
# COMPACT_ATOMS: atom_id res chain seq x y z
N MET A 1 -9.39 23.66 43.52
CA MET A 1 -8.61 22.49 43.07
C MET A 1 -8.38 22.58 41.57
N ARG A 2 -7.15 22.88 41.13
CA ARG A 2 -6.77 22.84 39.71
C ARG A 2 -6.50 21.39 39.33
N ARG A 3 -7.29 20.84 38.38
CA ARG A 3 -6.95 19.56 37.73
C ARG A 3 -5.70 19.79 36.88
N THR A 4 -4.57 19.26 37.32
CA THR A 4 -3.37 19.11 36.49
C THR A 4 -3.73 18.21 35.30
N ARG A 5 -3.59 18.73 34.08
CA ARG A 5 -3.63 17.91 32.87
C ARG A 5 -2.57 16.81 33.03
N PRO A 6 -2.87 15.54 32.72
CA PRO A 6 -1.84 14.52 32.65
C PRO A 6 -0.78 15.02 31.66
N SER A 7 0.47 15.09 32.11
CA SER A 7 1.57 15.30 31.19
C SER A 7 1.50 14.16 30.18
N LEU A 8 1.34 14.50 28.90
CA LEU A 8 1.66 13.60 27.80
C LEU A 8 3.15 13.32 27.91
N ALA A 9 3.52 12.37 28.78
CA ALA A 9 4.78 11.68 28.65
C ALA A 9 4.77 11.16 27.22
N THR A 10 5.65 11.71 26.39
CA THR A 10 5.82 11.29 25.01
C THR A 10 6.34 9.86 25.05
N SER A 11 5.42 8.90 25.10
CA SER A 11 5.76 7.50 24.85
C SER A 11 6.60 7.49 23.57
N PRO A 12 7.78 6.83 23.57
CA PRO A 12 8.58 6.76 22.35
C PRO A 12 7.67 6.24 21.24
N MET A 13 7.63 6.97 20.13
CA MET A 13 6.76 6.67 19.01
C MET A 13 7.01 5.21 18.63
N LYS A 14 5.96 4.38 18.68
CA LYS A 14 6.07 2.96 18.36
C LYS A 14 6.64 2.87 16.95
N ARG A 15 7.68 2.05 16.78
CA ARG A 15 8.30 1.84 15.47
C ARG A 15 7.30 1.09 14.64
N VAL A 16 6.81 1.69 13.58
CA VAL A 16 5.86 1.06 12.66
C VAL A 16 6.40 1.16 11.25
N ARG A 17 6.25 0.08 10.49
CA ARG A 17 6.46 0.09 9.04
C ARG A 17 5.10 0.03 8.34
N PHE A 18 4.81 1.06 7.56
CA PHE A 18 3.65 1.07 6.67
C PHE A 18 4.05 0.48 5.32
N ILE A 19 3.28 -0.48 4.85
CA ILE A 19 3.51 -1.15 3.56
C ILE A 19 2.24 -1.03 2.75
N ALA A 20 2.24 -0.11 1.79
CA ALA A 20 1.16 0.02 0.84
C ALA A 20 1.33 -1.01 -0.29
N LEU A 21 0.27 -1.75 -0.59
CA LEU A 21 0.23 -2.75 -1.65
C LEU A 21 -0.91 -2.42 -2.60
N ASP A 22 -0.63 -2.52 -3.88
CA ASP A 22 -1.61 -2.37 -4.95
C ASP A 22 -1.38 -3.46 -6.00
N ILE A 23 -2.44 -4.21 -6.35
CA ILE A 23 -2.37 -5.25 -7.36
C ILE A 23 -3.21 -4.84 -8.58
N GLY A 24 -2.51 -4.61 -9.69
CA GLY A 24 -3.10 -4.29 -10.97
C GLY A 24 -3.08 -5.47 -11.93
N ASN A 25 -3.87 -5.35 -13.01
CA ASN A 25 -3.71 -6.17 -14.22
C ASN A 25 -3.69 -7.69 -13.95
N LEU A 26 -4.60 -8.19 -13.10
CA LEU A 26 -4.65 -9.62 -12.78
C LEU A 26 -4.94 -10.46 -14.04
N TYR A 27 -4.06 -11.41 -14.34
CA TYR A 27 -4.18 -12.37 -15.42
C TYR A 27 -4.44 -13.77 -14.87
N GLY A 28 -5.49 -14.40 -15.37
CA GLY A 28 -5.92 -15.72 -14.91
C GLY A 28 -7.40 -15.93 -15.16
N HIS A 29 -7.88 -17.15 -14.90
CA HIS A 29 -9.31 -17.40 -14.73
C HIS A 29 -9.63 -17.40 -13.24
N SER A 30 -10.91 -17.26 -12.88
CA SER A 30 -11.35 -17.30 -11.49
C SER A 30 -10.81 -18.55 -10.77
N GLY A 31 -9.79 -18.36 -9.93
CA GLY A 31 -9.15 -19.42 -9.12
C GLY A 31 -7.75 -19.86 -9.58
N ASP A 32 -7.22 -19.28 -10.66
CA ASP A 32 -5.87 -19.58 -11.19
C ASP A 32 -5.14 -18.27 -11.55
N ILE A 33 -4.45 -17.67 -10.57
CA ILE A 33 -3.62 -16.48 -10.78
C ILE A 33 -2.35 -16.87 -11.56
N ARG A 34 -2.23 -16.34 -12.79
CA ARG A 34 -1.09 -16.60 -13.70
C ARG A 34 -0.10 -15.45 -13.77
N GLY A 35 -0.53 -14.25 -13.41
CA GLY A 35 0.32 -13.07 -13.33
C GLY A 35 -0.46 -11.82 -12.94
N PHE A 36 0.25 -10.77 -12.56
CA PHE A 36 -0.29 -9.46 -12.19
C PHE A 36 0.84 -8.44 -12.10
N ASP A 37 0.48 -7.17 -12.03
CA ASP A 37 1.39 -6.09 -11.65
C ASP A 37 1.22 -5.81 -10.15
N LEU A 38 2.32 -5.60 -9.45
CA LEU A 38 2.36 -5.36 -8.01
C LEU A 38 3.14 -4.08 -7.72
N GLY A 39 2.45 -3.08 -7.21
CA GLY A 39 3.03 -1.91 -6.55
C GLY A 39 3.27 -2.20 -5.07
N VAL A 40 4.46 -1.85 -4.58
CA VAL A 40 4.79 -1.88 -3.15
C VAL A 40 5.42 -0.55 -2.78
N SER A 41 4.89 0.12 -1.76
CA SER A 41 5.53 1.30 -1.17
C SER A 41 5.72 1.10 0.32
N VAL A 42 6.93 1.34 0.80
CA VAL A 42 7.32 1.12 2.20
C VAL A 42 7.70 2.46 2.82
N LEU A 43 7.05 2.79 3.93
CA LEU A 43 7.42 3.90 4.80
C LEU A 43 7.77 3.35 6.19
N ASP A 44 9.06 3.37 6.52
CA ASP A 44 9.55 3.00 7.85
C ASP A 44 9.67 4.25 8.71
N THR A 45 8.91 4.29 9.82
CA THR A 45 8.90 5.47 10.71
C THR A 45 10.25 5.78 11.35
N THR A 46 11.17 4.82 11.43
CA THR A 46 12.54 5.04 11.91
C THR A 46 13.42 5.76 10.90
N CYS A 47 13.05 5.68 9.62
CA CYS A 47 13.74 6.31 8.50
C CYS A 47 13.15 7.68 8.15
N ILE A 48 12.24 8.23 8.96
CA ILE A 48 11.69 9.57 8.74
C ILE A 48 12.59 10.58 9.49
N PRO A 49 13.42 11.37 8.79
CA PRO A 49 14.12 12.48 9.43
C PRO A 49 13.14 13.39 10.15
N PRO A 50 13.51 13.99 11.30
CA PRO A 50 12.70 15.01 11.97
C PRO A 50 12.30 16.18 11.05
N THR A 51 13.10 16.43 10.01
CA THR A 51 12.92 17.49 9.01
C THR A 51 12.30 17.02 7.71
N ALA A 52 11.99 15.74 7.54
CA ALA A 52 11.46 15.20 6.29
C ALA A 52 10.05 15.71 6.04
N LYS A 53 9.99 16.79 5.27
CA LYS A 53 8.80 17.22 4.58
C LYS A 53 9.22 17.46 3.13
N PRO A 54 8.56 16.82 2.16
CA PRO A 54 7.40 15.90 2.29
C PRO A 54 7.79 14.44 2.62
N LEU A 55 6.91 13.72 3.34
CA LEU A 55 7.14 12.34 3.82
C LEU A 55 7.44 11.33 2.69
N TRP A 56 7.02 11.60 1.46
CA TRP A 56 7.28 10.72 0.31
C TRP A 56 8.78 10.52 0.03
N GLN A 57 9.63 11.45 0.47
CA GLN A 57 11.09 11.31 0.34
C GLN A 57 11.67 10.17 1.20
N ALA A 58 10.95 9.76 2.25
CA ALA A 58 11.30 8.62 3.09
C ALA A 58 10.62 7.31 2.64
N THR A 59 9.82 7.36 1.57
CA THR A 59 9.12 6.19 1.02
C THR A 59 9.97 5.50 -0.03
N SER A 60 10.17 4.20 0.12
CA SER A 60 10.75 3.35 -0.93
C SER A 60 9.66 2.66 -1.72
N SER A 61 9.60 2.90 -3.01
CA SER A 61 8.58 2.34 -3.90
C SER A 61 9.21 1.38 -4.91
N HIS A 62 8.52 0.26 -5.15
CA HIS A 62 8.94 -0.80 -6.05
C HIS A 62 7.76 -1.29 -6.86
N HIS A 63 8.04 -1.67 -8.10
CA HIS A 63 7.05 -2.29 -8.97
C HIS A 63 7.56 -3.65 -9.47
N TYR A 64 6.68 -4.66 -9.40
CA TYR A 64 6.98 -6.02 -9.81
C TYR A 64 5.94 -6.53 -10.81
N ARG A 65 6.42 -7.03 -11.94
CA ARG A 65 5.61 -7.85 -12.86
C ARG A 65 5.71 -9.30 -12.47
N VAL A 66 4.61 -9.91 -12.09
CA VAL A 66 4.57 -11.27 -11.57
C VAL A 66 4.01 -12.20 -12.63
N GLY A 67 4.65 -13.37 -12.81
CA GLY A 67 4.20 -14.43 -13.70
C GLY A 67 5.02 -14.58 -14.99
N THR A 68 4.63 -15.57 -15.81
CA THR A 68 5.40 -16.01 -16.99
C THR A 68 4.92 -15.40 -18.31
N ARG A 69 3.76 -14.71 -18.31
CA ARG A 69 3.15 -14.10 -19.50
C ARG A 69 2.66 -12.68 -19.22
N SER A 70 3.56 -11.74 -18.97
CA SER A 70 3.21 -10.32 -19.10
C SER A 70 3.17 -9.98 -20.60
N ARG A 71 2.05 -10.23 -21.28
CA ARG A 71 1.81 -9.70 -22.65
C ARG A 71 1.52 -8.19 -22.65
N VAL A 72 1.69 -7.55 -21.50
CA VAL A 72 1.38 -6.15 -21.26
C VAL A 72 2.57 -5.31 -21.67
N VAL A 73 2.30 -4.31 -22.49
CA VAL A 73 3.25 -3.23 -22.77
C VAL A 73 3.68 -2.65 -21.43
N ALA A 74 4.99 -2.63 -21.20
CA ALA A 74 5.57 -2.09 -19.99
C ALA A 74 5.13 -0.64 -19.80
N ARG A 75 4.16 -0.38 -18.92
CA ARG A 75 3.94 0.99 -18.46
C ARG A 75 5.17 1.40 -17.63
N PRO A 76 5.73 2.59 -17.88
CA PRO A 76 6.77 3.11 -17.02
C PRO A 76 6.19 3.27 -15.62
N PHE A 77 6.93 2.83 -14.61
CA PHE A 77 6.58 3.05 -13.22
C PHE A 77 7.18 4.38 -12.80
N ALA A 78 6.35 5.28 -12.26
CA ALA A 78 6.75 6.66 -11.97
C ALA A 78 7.92 6.76 -10.96
N PHE A 79 8.12 5.73 -10.13
CA PHE A 79 9.13 5.71 -9.07
C PHE A 79 10.33 4.80 -9.37
N GLY A 80 10.51 4.38 -10.63
CA GLY A 80 11.72 3.66 -11.07
C GLY A 80 11.45 2.49 -12.01
N GLU A 81 12.42 1.57 -12.10
CA GLU A 81 12.30 0.42 -12.99
C GLU A 81 11.40 -0.69 -12.44
N SER A 82 10.64 -1.32 -13.34
CA SER A 82 9.83 -2.49 -13.03
C SER A 82 10.67 -3.76 -13.01
N LYS A 83 10.61 -4.54 -11.94
CA LYS A 83 11.31 -5.84 -11.82
C LYS A 83 10.39 -6.98 -12.25
N THR A 84 10.93 -8.03 -12.88
CA THR A 84 10.12 -9.20 -13.28
C THR A 84 10.33 -10.37 -12.31
N ILE A 85 9.25 -10.90 -11.73
CA ILE A 85 9.24 -12.09 -10.89
C ILE A 85 8.45 -13.20 -11.58
N LYS A 86 9.16 -14.12 -12.24
CA LYS A 86 8.53 -15.24 -12.98
C LYS A 86 7.95 -16.35 -12.10
N LYS A 87 8.36 -16.44 -10.83
CA LYS A 87 8.03 -17.54 -9.92
C LYS A 87 7.34 -17.02 -8.66
N PHE A 88 6.12 -17.48 -8.40
CA PHE A 88 5.35 -17.11 -7.22
C PHE A 88 6.05 -17.42 -5.89
N GLY A 89 6.86 -18.48 -5.82
CA GLY A 89 7.65 -18.78 -4.61
C GLY A 89 8.64 -17.67 -4.22
N LYS A 90 9.22 -16.96 -5.20
CA LYS A 90 10.08 -15.80 -4.92
C LYS A 90 9.27 -14.62 -4.38
N LEU A 91 8.06 -14.44 -4.89
CA LEU A 91 7.16 -13.39 -4.43
C LEU A 91 6.68 -13.65 -3.01
N ARG A 92 6.30 -14.90 -2.69
CA ARG A 92 5.96 -15.31 -1.32
C ARG A 92 7.08 -14.99 -0.34
N PHE A 93 8.31 -15.34 -0.69
CA PHE A 93 9.49 -15.04 0.13
C PHE A 93 9.67 -13.53 0.33
N LEU A 94 9.52 -12.74 -0.73
CA LEU A 94 9.57 -11.28 -0.66
C LEU A 94 8.52 -10.72 0.30
N PHE A 95 7.27 -11.17 0.21
CA PHE A 95 6.23 -10.75 1.15
C PHE A 95 6.56 -11.16 2.58
N GLN A 96 7.02 -12.39 2.81
CA GLN A 96 7.40 -12.85 4.15
C GLN A 96 8.51 -12.00 4.75
N GLN A 97 9.51 -11.59 3.97
CA GLN A 97 10.56 -10.67 4.44
C GLN A 97 10.04 -9.26 4.70
N LEU A 98 9.08 -8.78 3.89
CA LEU A 98 8.45 -7.48 4.13
C LEU A 98 7.61 -7.48 5.41
N VAL A 99 6.96 -8.61 5.73
CA VAL A 99 6.04 -8.74 6.87
C VAL A 99 6.64 -9.42 8.12
N SER A 100 7.95 -9.65 8.18
CA SER A 100 8.58 -10.42 9.27
C SER A 100 8.89 -9.63 10.55
N ASP A 101 8.72 -8.31 10.56
CA ASP A 101 9.06 -7.44 11.70
C ASP A 101 7.83 -7.16 12.59
N ASP A 102 8.06 -6.90 13.89
CA ASP A 102 7.03 -6.99 14.94
C ASP A 102 5.97 -5.87 14.97
N ASP A 103 6.03 -4.85 14.11
CA ASP A 103 5.04 -3.76 14.06
C ASP A 103 4.81 -3.25 12.64
N ILE A 104 3.86 -3.87 11.94
CA ILE A 104 3.59 -3.62 10.53
C ILE A 104 2.12 -3.26 10.34
N ALA A 105 1.89 -2.23 9.53
CA ALA A 105 0.58 -1.85 9.03
C ALA A 105 0.56 -2.00 7.50
N LEU A 106 -0.23 -2.93 6.99
CA LEU A 106 -0.49 -3.06 5.56
C LEU A 106 -1.56 -2.05 5.15
N VAL A 107 -1.29 -1.32 4.07
CA VAL A 107 -2.17 -0.27 3.56
C VAL A 107 -2.68 -0.70 2.18
N TYR A 108 -3.99 -0.61 1.98
CA TYR A 108 -4.66 -0.99 0.75
C TYR A 108 -5.67 0.07 0.34
N HIS A 109 -6.13 0.00 -0.90
CA HIS A 109 -7.34 0.68 -1.35
C HIS A 109 -8.30 -0.37 -1.90
N ASP A 110 -9.37 -0.68 -1.15
CA ASP A 110 -10.29 -1.77 -1.49
C ASP A 110 -9.60 -3.15 -1.49
N ALA A 111 -9.24 -3.63 -0.28
CA ALA A 111 -8.31 -4.73 -0.04
C ALA A 111 -8.74 -6.14 -0.56
N HIS A 112 -9.89 -6.25 -1.22
CA HIS A 112 -10.46 -7.54 -1.63
C HIS A 112 -9.53 -8.33 -2.56
N LEU A 113 -8.91 -7.66 -3.54
CA LEU A 113 -8.02 -8.30 -4.49
C LEU A 113 -6.69 -8.71 -3.84
N GLU A 114 -6.09 -7.81 -3.04
CA GLU A 114 -4.81 -8.04 -2.38
C GLU A 114 -4.90 -9.18 -1.38
N HIS A 115 -5.95 -9.22 -0.57
CA HIS A 115 -6.17 -10.31 0.38
C HIS A 115 -6.32 -11.66 -0.34
N ARG A 116 -7.03 -11.69 -1.47
CA ARG A 116 -7.16 -12.90 -2.28
C ARG A 116 -5.80 -13.37 -2.79
N VAL A 117 -5.02 -12.47 -3.39
CA VAL A 117 -3.70 -12.84 -3.93
C VAL A 117 -2.74 -13.29 -2.82
N LEU A 118 -2.68 -12.57 -1.71
CA LEU A 118 -1.81 -12.93 -0.58
C LEU A 118 -2.19 -14.29 0.03
N ALA A 119 -3.49 -14.59 0.11
CA ALA A 119 -3.99 -15.90 0.54
C ALA A 119 -3.58 -17.02 -0.44
N GLU A 120 -3.75 -16.81 -1.74
CA GLU A 120 -3.33 -17.78 -2.77
C GLU A 120 -1.80 -18.01 -2.77
N LEU A 121 -1.01 -16.98 -2.41
CA LEU A 121 0.44 -17.10 -2.23
C LEU A 121 0.85 -17.79 -0.91
N GLY A 122 -0.09 -18.06 -0.01
CA GLY A 122 0.18 -18.64 1.30
C GLY A 122 1.03 -17.72 2.19
N VAL A 123 0.81 -16.41 2.09
CA VAL A 123 1.40 -15.41 2.99
C VAL A 123 0.56 -15.35 4.26
N ASN A 124 1.22 -15.52 5.42
CA ASN A 124 0.55 -15.44 6.71
C ASN A 124 0.55 -13.98 7.20
N LEU A 125 -0.64 -13.39 7.36
CA LEU A 125 -0.83 -12.01 7.84
C LEU A 125 -1.23 -11.94 9.32
N ARG A 126 -1.13 -13.05 10.07
CA ARG A 126 -1.50 -13.06 11.49
C ARG A 126 -0.61 -12.09 12.28
N GLY A 127 -1.24 -11.16 12.99
CA GLY A 127 -0.55 -10.15 13.80
C GLY A 127 -0.13 -8.90 13.03
N VAL A 128 -0.52 -8.79 11.76
CA VAL A 128 -0.28 -7.60 10.95
C VAL A 128 -1.53 -6.73 10.95
N ASP A 129 -1.37 -5.45 11.30
CA ASP A 129 -2.47 -4.48 11.25
C ASP A 129 -2.78 -4.13 9.79
N THR A 130 -4.04 -3.83 9.49
CA THR A 130 -4.47 -3.45 8.13
C THR A 130 -5.21 -2.12 8.12
N ILE A 131 -4.95 -1.30 7.10
CA ILE A 131 -5.57 -0.01 6.85
C ILE A 131 -6.17 -0.06 5.44
N ASP A 132 -7.49 0.02 5.35
CA ASP A 132 -8.19 0.15 4.08
C ASP A 132 -8.57 1.62 3.85
N THR A 133 -7.89 2.25 2.90
CA THR A 133 -8.06 3.68 2.60
C THR A 133 -9.42 3.99 1.96
N SER A 134 -10.10 3.02 1.36
CA SER A 134 -11.46 3.19 0.83
C SER A 134 -12.45 3.46 1.98
N ARG A 135 -12.35 2.68 3.07
CA ARG A 135 -13.18 2.84 4.27
C ARG A 135 -12.84 4.11 5.02
N LEU A 136 -11.54 4.40 5.15
CA LEU A 136 -11.07 5.59 5.86
C LEU A 136 -11.55 6.87 5.17
N SER A 137 -11.50 6.93 3.84
CA SER A 137 -11.96 8.09 3.09
C SER A 137 -13.48 8.28 3.16
N THR A 138 -14.28 7.21 3.13
CA THR A 138 -15.72 7.31 3.43
C THR A 138 -15.97 7.88 4.82
N TYR A 139 -15.23 7.44 5.83
CA TYR A 139 -15.40 7.92 7.20
C TYR A 139 -14.96 9.38 7.40
N VAL A 140 -13.79 9.76 6.86
CA VAL A 140 -13.17 11.08 7.09
C VAL A 140 -13.77 12.15 6.18
N LEU A 141 -14.02 11.82 4.90
CA LEU A 141 -14.49 12.78 3.90
C LEU A 141 -16.01 12.71 3.67
N GLY A 142 -16.70 11.77 4.33
CA GLY A 142 -18.14 11.58 4.15
C GLY A 142 -18.50 11.05 2.76
N PHE A 143 -17.56 10.39 2.06
CA PHE A 143 -17.84 9.88 0.73
C PHE A 143 -18.88 8.75 0.76
N ARG A 144 -20.04 9.05 0.13
CA ARG A 144 -21.13 8.17 -0.29
C ARG A 144 -21.81 7.33 0.81
N ALA A 145 -23.11 7.56 0.98
CA ALA A 145 -23.99 6.77 1.86
C ALA A 145 -24.49 5.46 1.22
N ASP A 146 -24.16 5.20 -0.06
CA ASP A 146 -24.67 4.08 -0.86
C ASP A 146 -23.85 2.79 -0.77
N GLY A 147 -22.76 2.79 0.01
CA GLY A 147 -21.88 1.63 0.21
C GLY A 147 -20.87 1.38 -0.91
N SER A 148 -20.78 2.24 -1.92
CA SER A 148 -19.73 2.16 -2.94
C SER A 148 -18.41 2.77 -2.44
N SER A 149 -17.29 2.08 -2.69
CA SER A 149 -15.96 2.60 -2.37
C SER A 149 -15.66 3.86 -3.20
N PRO A 150 -15.20 4.97 -2.57
CA PRO A 150 -14.77 6.16 -3.30
C PRO A 150 -13.57 5.81 -4.17
N LYS A 151 -13.49 6.40 -5.36
CA LYS A 151 -12.32 6.21 -6.22
C LYS A 151 -11.12 6.96 -5.64
N LEU A 152 -9.92 6.43 -5.81
CA LEU A 152 -8.67 7.12 -5.43
C LEU A 152 -8.58 8.56 -5.96
N GLU A 153 -9.03 8.77 -7.20
CA GLU A 153 -9.05 10.10 -7.84
C GLU A 153 -9.89 11.11 -7.04
N ASP A 154 -11.09 10.70 -6.60
CA ASP A 154 -11.98 11.56 -5.79
C ASP A 154 -11.33 11.94 -4.45
N ILE A 155 -10.56 11.02 -3.86
CA ILE A 155 -9.83 11.24 -2.60
C ILE A 155 -8.67 12.23 -2.81
N VAL A 156 -7.90 12.07 -3.89
CA VAL A 156 -6.78 12.97 -4.24
C VAL A 156 -7.28 14.40 -4.43
N ILE A 157 -8.40 14.56 -5.15
CA ILE A 157 -9.08 15.85 -5.37
C ILE A 157 -9.52 16.45 -4.03
N ALA A 158 -10.19 15.67 -3.18
CA ALA A 158 -10.73 16.17 -1.91
C ALA A 158 -9.64 16.66 -0.94
N PHE A 159 -8.42 16.10 -1.00
CA PHE A 159 -7.28 16.58 -0.23
C PHE A 159 -6.48 17.70 -0.91
N GLY A 160 -6.91 18.18 -2.08
CA GLY A 160 -6.21 19.21 -2.85
C GLY A 160 -4.82 18.77 -3.31
N LEU A 161 -4.60 17.46 -3.50
CA LEU A 161 -3.30 16.87 -3.86
C LEU A 161 -3.05 16.86 -5.37
N GLU A 162 -3.95 17.47 -6.15
CA GLU A 162 -3.90 17.54 -7.61
C GLU A 162 -2.61 18.17 -8.15
N THR A 163 -1.90 18.98 -7.36
CA THR A 163 -0.64 19.59 -7.78
C THR A 163 0.56 18.65 -7.69
N MET A 164 0.40 17.38 -7.29
CA MET A 164 1.49 16.39 -7.32
C MET A 164 1.57 15.73 -8.70
N PRO A 165 2.62 15.99 -9.51
CA PRO A 165 2.69 15.56 -10.91
C PRO A 165 2.56 14.05 -11.13
N ILE A 166 2.88 13.24 -10.10
CA ILE A 166 2.82 11.78 -10.16
C ILE A 166 1.38 11.25 -10.04
N LEU A 167 0.52 11.92 -9.27
CA LEU A 167 -0.86 11.44 -8.99
C LEU A 167 -1.82 11.65 -10.17
N LEU A 168 -1.59 12.65 -11.03
CA LEU A 168 -2.46 12.98 -12.16
C LEU A 168 -2.19 12.17 -13.44
N SER A 169 -1.08 11.41 -13.50
CA SER A 169 -0.68 10.72 -14.73
C SER A 169 -1.53 9.49 -15.07
N GLY A 170 -2.40 9.03 -14.15
CA GLY A 170 -3.14 7.77 -14.31
C GLY A 170 -2.23 6.54 -14.45
N GLN A 171 -0.93 6.69 -14.15
CA GLN A 171 0.06 5.62 -14.09
C GLN A 171 0.18 5.15 -12.64
N TRP A 172 -0.83 4.39 -12.22
CA TRP A 172 -0.72 3.49 -11.07
C TRP A 172 -0.18 2.15 -11.58
#